data_AF-X0ZR50-F1
#
_entry.id   AF-X0ZR50-F1
#
_cell.length_a   1.000
_cell.length_b   1.000
_cell.length_c   1.000
_cell.angle_alpha   90.00
_cell.angle_beta   90.00
_cell.angle_gamma   90.00
#
_symmetry.space_group_name_H-M   'P 1'
#
loop_
_entity.id
_entity.type
_entity.pdbx_description
1 polymer ?
#
loop_
_entity_poly.entity_id
_entity_poly.type
_entity_poly.pdbx_seq_one_letter_code
_entity_poly.pdbx_strand_id
1 'polypeptide(L)'
;MKATKVDGVYDRDPMIYKDAKMFDEITYLEAINKGVGIIDTTALSYCMDYDMPIAIFNLNPKGNMLRIIRGERIGTLVDIKEKNQTSKDNK
;
A
#
# COMPACT_ATOMS: atom_id res chain seq x y z
N MET A 1 6.72 -3.79 8.33
CA MET A 1 6.40 -2.38 7.95
C MET A 1 7.66 -1.72 7.41
N LYS A 2 7.60 -1.08 6.23
CA LYS A 2 8.71 -0.28 5.67
C LYS A 2 8.32 1.21 5.77
N ALA A 3 9.14 2.02 6.43
CA ALA A 3 8.94 3.47 6.53
C ALA A 3 9.45 4.13 5.24
N THR A 4 8.57 4.76 4.46
CA THR A 4 8.95 5.42 3.20
C THR A 4 8.53 6.89 3.23
N LYS A 5 9.21 7.75 2.44
CA LYS A 5 8.90 9.18 2.35
C LYS A 5 7.57 9.49 1.65
N VAL A 6 6.92 8.48 1.09
CA VAL A 6 5.69 8.60 0.31
C VAL A 6 4.50 8.08 1.12
N ASP A 7 3.33 8.68 0.91
CA ASP A 7 2.10 8.37 1.65
C ASP A 7 1.50 7.01 1.29
N GLY A 8 1.93 6.41 0.20
CA GLY A 8 1.48 5.10 -0.29
C GLY A 8 2.09 4.77 -1.65
N VAL A 9 1.46 3.83 -2.34
CA VAL A 9 1.75 3.45 -3.73
C VAL A 9 0.95 4.36 -4.65
N TYR A 10 1.63 4.96 -5.64
CA TYR A 10 1.02 5.85 -6.63
C TYR A 10 1.10 5.23 -8.03
N ASP A 11 0.19 5.64 -8.92
CA ASP A 11 0.19 5.21 -10.33
C ASP A 11 1.41 5.70 -11.11
N ARG A 12 2.02 6.79 -10.65
CA ARG A 12 3.23 7.42 -11.17
C ARG A 12 3.92 8.22 -10.06
N ASP A 13 5.17 8.64 -10.28
CA ASP A 13 5.94 9.36 -9.26
C ASP A 13 5.26 10.68 -8.85
N PRO A 14 4.78 10.82 -7.59
CA PRO A 14 4.09 12.02 -7.12
C PRO A 14 5.02 13.25 -7.01
N MET A 15 6.34 13.06 -7.00
CA MET A 15 7.30 14.17 -7.02
C MET A 15 7.45 14.79 -8.40
N ILE A 16 7.20 14.01 -9.46
CA ILE A 16 7.28 14.46 -10.86
C ILE A 16 5.89 14.87 -11.36
N TYR A 17 4.87 14.09 -11.03
CA TYR A 17 3.52 14.24 -11.53
C TYR A 17 2.56 14.65 -10.41
N LYS A 18 2.08 15.88 -10.47
CA LYS A 18 1.10 16.40 -9.49
C LYS A 18 -0.27 15.73 -9.57
N ASP A 19 -0.57 15.06 -10.68
CA ASP A 19 -1.80 14.29 -10.88
C ASP A 19 -1.67 12.82 -10.47
N ALA A 20 -0.55 12.44 -9.84
CA ALA A 20 -0.35 11.10 -9.33
C ALA A 20 -1.46 10.71 -8.36
N LYS A 21 -2.09 9.56 -8.64
CA LYS A 21 -3.17 9.00 -7.84
C LYS A 21 -2.63 7.89 -6.96
N MET A 22 -2.86 8.03 -5.65
CA MET A 22 -2.58 6.98 -4.70
C MET A 22 -3.58 5.83 -4.89
N PHE A 23 -3.12 4.60 -4.77
CA PHE A 23 -3.98 3.43 -4.70
C PHE A 23 -4.37 3.15 -3.26
N ASP A 24 -5.63 2.83 -3.00
CA ASP A 24 -6.04 2.33 -1.68
C ASP A 24 -5.63 0.86 -1.49
N GLU A 25 -5.75 0.08 -2.57
CA GLU A 25 -5.42 -1.34 -2.64
C GLU A 25 -4.82 -1.66 -4.01
N ILE A 26 -3.73 -2.43 -4.02
CA ILE A 26 -3.04 -2.89 -5.21
C ILE A 26 -2.57 -4.33 -5.01
N THR A 27 -2.57 -5.14 -6.06
CA THR A 27 -2.00 -6.48 -5.96
C THR A 27 -0.47 -6.47 -6.06
N TYR A 28 0.17 -7.51 -5.55
CA TYR A 28 1.62 -7.69 -5.71
C TYR A 28 2.08 -7.62 -7.18
N LEU A 29 1.36 -8.31 -8.07
CA LEU A 29 1.62 -8.31 -9.52
C LEU A 29 1.47 -6.92 -10.12
N GLU A 30 0.43 -6.17 -9.75
CA GLU A 30 0.24 -4.79 -10.22
C GLU A 30 1.34 -3.86 -9.72
N ALA A 31 1.78 -4.01 -8.47
CA ALA A 31 2.86 -3.20 -7.91
C ALA A 31 4.19 -3.45 -8.64
N ILE A 32 4.49 -4.72 -8.98
CA ILE A 32 5.66 -5.09 -9.79
C ILE A 32 5.55 -4.52 -11.21
N ASN A 33 4.41 -4.76 -11.88
CA ASN A 33 4.20 -4.34 -13.27
C ASN A 33 4.22 -2.81 -13.43
N LYS A 34 3.75 -2.07 -12.43
CA LYS A 34 3.81 -0.60 -12.42
C LYS A 34 5.18 -0.06 -12.02
N GLY A 35 6.16 -0.92 -11.72
CA GLY A 35 7.50 -0.52 -11.34
C GLY A 35 7.52 0.28 -10.03
N VAL A 36 6.60 -0.03 -9.12
CA VAL A 36 6.48 0.69 -7.84
C VAL A 36 7.66 0.27 -6.96
N GLY A 37 8.79 0.98 -7.10
CA GLY A 37 10.06 0.73 -6.40
C GLY A 37 10.05 1.02 -4.90
N ILE A 38 8.88 0.96 -4.26
CA ILE A 38 8.70 1.25 -2.83
C ILE A 38 9.16 0.04 -1.99
N ILE A 39 9.00 -1.19 -2.48
CA ILE A 39 9.39 -2.43 -1.78
C ILE A 39 10.58 -3.09 -2.48
N ASP A 40 11.50 -3.66 -1.71
CA ASP A 40 12.59 -4.48 -2.24
C ASP A 40 12.01 -5.76 -2.86
N THR A 41 12.39 -6.08 -4.09
CA THR A 41 11.85 -7.23 -4.82
C THR A 41 12.03 -8.56 -4.08
N THR A 42 13.10 -8.71 -3.29
CA THR A 42 13.34 -9.92 -2.48
C THR A 42 12.34 -10.03 -1.34
N ALA A 43 12.09 -8.92 -0.64
CA ALA A 43 11.11 -8.87 0.43
C ALA A 43 9.68 -9.07 -0.10
N LEU A 44 9.41 -8.57 -1.31
CA LEU A 44 8.14 -8.77 -1.98
C LEU A 44 7.89 -10.25 -2.31
N SER A 45 8.87 -10.93 -2.90
CA SER A 45 8.78 -12.38 -3.19
C SER A 45 8.55 -13.19 -1.93
N TYR A 46 9.27 -12.89 -0.84
CA TYR A 46 9.05 -13.53 0.44
C TYR A 46 7.61 -13.30 0.96
N CYS A 47 7.08 -12.09 0.87
CA CYS A 47 5.71 -11.83 1.31
C CYS A 47 4.66 -12.49 0.42
N MET A 48 4.93 -12.67 -0.87
CA MET A 48 4.07 -13.44 -1.77
C MET A 48 4.05 -14.92 -1.41
N ASP A 49 5.20 -15.53 -1.09
CA ASP A 49 5.29 -16.95 -0.73
C ASP A 49 4.51 -17.30 0.55
N TYR A 50 4.30 -16.33 1.44
CA TYR A 50 3.61 -16.49 2.72
C TYR A 50 2.24 -15.79 2.77
N ASP A 51 1.71 -15.31 1.64
CA ASP A 51 0.44 -14.58 1.55
C ASP A 51 0.29 -13.46 2.60
N MET A 52 1.40 -12.80 2.94
CA MET A 52 1.42 -11.80 4.00
C MET A 52 1.05 -10.43 3.42
N PRO A 53 -0.06 -9.79 3.81
CA PRO A 53 -0.40 -8.46 3.31
C PRO A 53 0.57 -7.38 3.83
N ILE A 54 0.90 -6.41 2.98
CA ILE A 54 1.81 -5.30 3.32
C ILE A 54 1.03 -3.98 3.26
N ALA A 55 0.95 -3.28 4.40
CA ALA A 55 0.47 -1.90 4.44
C ALA A 55 1.64 -0.92 4.22
N ILE A 56 1.53 -0.08 3.19
CA ILE A 56 2.45 1.02 2.90
C ILE A 56 1.76 2.33 3.24
N PHE A 57 2.31 3.07 4.20
CA PHE A 57 1.77 4.35 4.62
C PHE A 57 2.87 5.26 5.13
N ASN A 58 2.62 6.57 5.14
CA ASN A 58 3.53 7.53 5.75
C ASN A 58 3.32 7.63 7.27
N LEU A 59 4.43 7.57 7.99
CA LEU A 59 4.51 7.70 9.45
C LEU A 59 4.58 9.15 9.93
N ASN A 60 4.87 10.12 9.05
CA ASN A 60 5.04 11.52 9.40
C ASN A 60 3.78 12.17 9.97
N PRO A 61 2.56 11.94 9.45
CA PRO A 61 1.37 12.53 10.03
C PRO A 61 1.12 11.96 11.44
N LYS A 62 1.10 12.86 12.43
CA LYS A 62 0.78 12.51 13.83
C LYS A 62 -0.57 11.78 13.87
N GLY A 63 -0.54 10.54 14.36
CA GLY A 63 -1.73 9.70 14.52
C GLY A 63 -1.90 8.59 13.48
N ASN A 64 -1.17 8.59 12.36
CA ASN A 64 -1.29 7.53 11.34
C ASN A 64 -0.97 6.14 11.90
N MET A 65 0.02 6.02 12.79
CA MET A 65 0.34 4.76 13.46
C MET A 65 -0.83 4.25 14.34
N LEU A 66 -1.53 5.13 15.05
CA LEU A 66 -2.66 4.71 15.88
C LEU A 66 -3.85 4.28 15.02
N ARG A 67 -4.10 5.02 13.93
CA ARG A 67 -5.18 4.77 12.99
C ARG A 67 -4.97 3.44 12.22
N ILE A 68 -3.74 3.12 11.80
CA ILE A 68 -3.46 1.82 11.14
C ILE A 68 -3.63 0.65 12.11
N ILE A 69 -3.22 0.80 13.38
CA ILE A 69 -3.45 -0.22 14.42
C ILE A 69 -4.94 -0.42 14.69
N ARG A 70 -5.75 0.63 14.55
CA ARG A 70 -7.21 0.58 14.64
C ARG A 70 -7.90 -0.03 13.41
N GLY A 71 -7.14 -0.40 12.37
CA GLY A 71 -7.68 -0.95 11.14
C GLY A 71 -8.24 0.10 10.18
N GLU A 72 -7.95 1.39 10.39
CA GLU A 72 -8.31 2.40 9.40
C GLU A 72 -7.48 2.23 8.13
N ARG A 73 -8.14 2.38 6.97
CA ARG A 73 -7.48 2.33 5.66
C ARG A 73 -6.65 3.60 5.45
N ILE A 74 -5.34 3.50 5.64
CA ILE A 74 -4.40 4.59 5.42
C ILE A 74 -3.28 4.11 4.51
N GLY A 75 -2.97 4.92 3.50
CA GLY A 75 -1.98 4.59 2.49
C GLY A 75 -2.51 3.53 1.55
N THR A 76 -1.65 2.58 1.18
CA THR A 76 -1.98 1.49 0.26
C THR A 76 -1.79 0.14 0.91
N LEU A 77 -2.79 -0.73 0.77
CA LEU A 77 -2.67 -2.14 1.10
C LEU A 77 -2.21 -2.93 -0.14
N VAL A 78 -1.14 -3.69 0.02
CA VAL A 78 -0.64 -4.65 -0.98
C VAL A 78 -1.02 -6.05 -0.54
N ASP A 79 -1.81 -6.74 -1.35
CA ASP A 79 -2.29 -8.10 -1.05
C ASP A 79 -2.25 -8.99 -2.32
N ILE A 80 -2.26 -10.31 -2.15
CA ILE A 80 -2.36 -11.29 -3.24
C ILE A 80 -3.80 -11.42 -3.76
N LYS A 81 -4.79 -10.96 -2.98
CA LYS A 81 -6.21 -11.09 -3.31
C LYS A 81 -6.64 -10.03 -4.31
N GLU A 82 -7.28 -10.46 -5.39
CA GLU A 82 -8.01 -9.56 -6.28
C GLU A 82 -9.13 -8.88 -5.49
N LYS A 83 -9.42 -7.61 -5.83
CA LYS A 83 -10.40 -6.74 -5.16
C LYS A 83 -11.76 -7.41 -5.06
N ASN A 84 -11.98 -8.13 -3.96
CA ASN A 84 -13.31 -8.49 -3.53
C ASN A 84 -13.92 -7.20 -2.97
N GLN A 85 -14.88 -6.65 -3.71
CA GLN A 85 -15.74 -5.56 -3.27
C GLN A 85 -16.45 -5.97 -1.97
N THR A 86 -15.86 -5.73 -0.82
CA THR A 86 -16.61 -5.58 0.43
C THR A 86 -17.12 -4.15 0.50
N SER A 87 -18.24 -3.94 -0.21
CA SER A 87 -19.23 -2.99 0.29
C SER A 87 -19.69 -3.47 1.67
N LYS A 88 -19.64 -2.55 2.63
CA LYS A 88 -20.44 -2.48 3.87
C LYS A 88 -20.11 -3.50 4.96
N ASP A 89 -19.59 -2.97 6.08
CA ASP A 89 -20.23 -3.08 7.39
C ASP A 89 -19.68 -1.95 8.28
N ASN A 90 -20.49 -0.94 8.60
CA ASN A 90 -21.36 -0.88 9.79
C ASN A 90 -20.57 -0.72 11.09
N LYS A 91 -20.38 0.54 11.52
CA LYS A 91 -21.09 1.14 12.66
C LYS A 91 -20.65 2.58 12.89
#